data_AF-A0A438JFL4-F1
#
_entry.id   AF-A0A438JFL4-F1
#
_cell.length_a   1.000
_cell.length_b   1.000
_cell.length_c   1.000
_cell.angle_alpha   90.00
_cell.angle_beta   90.00
_cell.angle_gamma   90.00
#
_symmetry.space_group_name_H-M   'P 1'
#
loop_
_entity.id
_entity.type
_entity.pdbx_description
1 polymer ?
#
loop_
_entity_poly.entity_id
_entity_poly.type
_entity_poly.pdbx_seq_one_letter_code
_entity_poly.pdbx_strand_id
1 'polypeptide(L)'
;MGDFVGEQKAINSQLHQKIENVESSQIKRMDGMQNDLSQKIDNIQYSISRLTNLNIVNEKGKFPSQPSQNPKGVHEVETQDGESSKLREVKAVITLRSGKELDQPLPKMRQDE
;
A
#
# COMPACT_ATOMS: atom_id res chain seq x y z
N MET A 1 42.23 55.43 -42.56
CA MET A 1 40.86 54.95 -42.29
C MET A 1 40.60 53.53 -42.85
N GLY A 2 41.63 52.74 -43.20
CA GLY A 2 41.46 51.51 -43.99
C GLY A 2 41.59 50.17 -43.25
N ASP A 3 41.73 50.15 -41.92
CA ASP A 3 41.99 48.89 -41.16
C ASP A 3 40.92 48.60 -40.09
N PHE A 4 40.25 49.63 -39.60
CA PHE A 4 39.24 49.52 -38.53
C PHE A 4 38.07 48.57 -38.87
N VAL A 5 37.63 48.55 -40.13
CA VAL A 5 36.53 47.67 -40.57
C VAL A 5 36.98 46.20 -40.62
N GLY A 6 38.26 45.94 -40.92
CA GLY A 6 38.85 44.60 -40.91
C GLY A 6 38.98 44.06 -39.49
N GLU A 7 39.54 44.86 -38.60
CA GLU A 7 39.65 44.55 -37.16
C GLU A 7 38.29 44.28 -36.54
N GLN A 8 37.27 45.11 -36.85
CA GLN A 8 35.91 44.91 -36.34
C GLN A 8 35.31 43.57 -36.79
N LYS A 9 35.55 43.16 -38.05
CA LYS A 9 35.10 41.85 -38.56
C LYS A 9 35.81 40.69 -37.85
N ALA A 10 37.10 40.80 -37.62
CA ALA A 10 37.88 39.79 -36.90
C ALA A 10 37.38 39.63 -35.45
N ILE A 11 37.16 40.75 -34.76
CA ILE A 11 36.60 40.77 -33.40
C ILE A 11 35.21 40.13 -33.37
N ASN A 12 34.33 40.49 -34.31
CA ASN A 12 32.98 39.92 -34.37
C ASN A 12 33.02 38.40 -34.63
N SER A 13 33.91 37.93 -35.51
CA SER A 13 34.09 36.50 -35.78
C SER A 13 34.58 35.75 -34.54
N GLN A 14 35.56 36.31 -33.82
CA GLN A 14 36.08 35.70 -32.60
C GLN A 14 35.04 35.68 -31.48
N LEU A 15 34.23 36.73 -31.34
CA LEU A 15 33.11 36.77 -30.39
C LEU A 15 32.07 35.71 -30.71
N HIS A 16 31.67 35.58 -31.99
CA HIS A 16 30.70 34.58 -32.41
C HIS A 16 31.18 33.16 -32.07
N GLN A 17 32.44 32.85 -32.39
CA GLN A 17 33.03 31.56 -32.06
C GLN A 17 33.08 31.30 -30.53
N LYS A 18 33.39 32.32 -29.72
CA LYS A 18 33.36 32.20 -28.26
C LYS A 18 31.94 31.92 -27.74
N ILE A 19 30.94 32.57 -28.32
CA ILE A 19 29.52 32.34 -27.98
C ILE A 19 29.14 30.89 -28.28
N GLU A 20 29.39 30.42 -29.50
CA GLU A 20 29.10 29.03 -29.90
C GLU A 20 29.79 28.01 -28.98
N ASN A 21 31.05 28.25 -28.62
CA ASN A 21 31.79 27.36 -27.73
C ASN A 21 31.18 27.31 -26.32
N VAL A 22 30.77 28.46 -25.77
CA VAL A 22 30.11 28.54 -24.46
C VAL A 22 28.76 27.84 -24.49
N GLU A 23 27.95 28.11 -25.52
CA GLU A 23 26.65 27.48 -25.72
C GLU A 23 26.78 25.96 -25.86
N SER A 24 27.69 25.48 -26.72
CA SER A 24 27.95 24.05 -26.89
C SER A 24 28.41 23.38 -25.59
N SER A 25 29.25 24.07 -24.81
CA SER A 25 29.71 23.58 -23.51
C SER A 25 28.57 23.49 -22.49
N GLN A 26 27.65 24.46 -22.49
CA GLN A 26 26.48 24.45 -21.63
C GLN A 26 25.48 23.35 -22.03
N ILE A 27 25.18 23.22 -23.32
CA ILE A 27 24.30 22.17 -23.85
C ILE A 27 24.81 20.78 -23.44
N LYS A 28 26.10 20.49 -23.66
CA LYS A 28 26.70 19.20 -23.26
C LYS A 28 26.57 18.91 -21.77
N ARG A 29 26.72 19.93 -20.91
CA ARG A 29 26.53 19.76 -19.46
C ARG A 29 25.06 19.49 -19.13
N MET A 30 24.13 20.21 -19.76
CA MET A 30 22.69 20.01 -19.57
C MET A 30 22.25 18.61 -20.03
N ASP A 31 22.70 18.16 -21.19
CA ASP A 31 22.41 16.82 -21.70
C ASP A 31 22.91 15.73 -20.75
N GLY A 32 24.13 15.88 -20.22
CA GLY A 32 24.69 14.97 -19.22
C GLY A 32 23.83 14.87 -17.95
N MET A 33 23.41 16.02 -17.40
CA MET A 33 22.53 16.06 -16.23
C MET A 33 21.15 15.49 -16.52
N GLN A 34 20.58 15.77 -17.69
CA GLN A 34 19.28 15.25 -18.08
C GLN A 34 19.32 13.72 -18.22
N ASN A 35 20.38 13.17 -18.81
CA ASN A 35 20.57 11.74 -18.95
C ASN A 35 20.69 11.03 -17.59
N ASP A 36 21.48 11.57 -16.66
CA ASP A 36 21.58 11.04 -15.29
C ASP A 36 20.23 11.06 -14.57
N LEU A 37 19.51 12.19 -14.67
CA LEU A 37 18.19 12.31 -14.06
C LEU A 37 17.17 11.34 -14.68
N SER A 38 17.17 11.19 -16.01
CA SER A 38 16.31 10.24 -16.71
C SER A 38 16.55 8.81 -16.21
N GLN A 39 17.80 8.39 -16.10
CA GLN A 39 18.14 7.06 -15.59
C GLN A 39 17.67 6.86 -14.14
N LYS A 40 17.83 7.88 -13.27
CA LYS A 40 17.31 7.82 -11.89
C LYS A 40 15.79 7.68 -11.87
N ILE A 41 15.07 8.39 -12.73
CA ILE A 41 13.62 8.28 -12.86
C ILE A 41 13.21 6.86 -13.29
N ASP A 42 13.86 6.31 -14.32
CA ASP A 42 13.58 4.95 -14.81
C ASP A 42 13.78 3.90 -13.71
N ASN A 43 14.87 4.02 -12.95
CA ASN A 43 15.17 3.14 -11.83
C ASN A 43 14.12 3.23 -10.70
N ILE A 44 13.63 4.43 -10.40
CA ILE A 44 12.58 4.63 -9.40
C ILE A 44 11.25 4.03 -9.89
N GLN A 45 10.87 4.29 -11.15
CA GLN A 45 9.65 3.74 -11.74
C GLN A 45 9.67 2.21 -11.74
N TYR A 46 10.82 1.60 -12.06
CA TYR A 46 11.02 0.17 -11.97
C TYR A 46 10.82 -0.35 -10.53
N SER A 47 11.41 0.33 -9.55
CA SER A 47 11.29 -0.03 -8.13
C SER A 47 9.85 0.07 -7.63
N ILE A 48 9.13 1.13 -8.00
CA ILE A 48 7.70 1.30 -7.71
C ILE A 48 6.90 0.14 -8.31
N SER A 49 7.15 -0.21 -9.57
CA SER A 49 6.45 -1.30 -10.25
C SER A 49 6.64 -2.64 -9.53
N ARG A 50 7.87 -2.94 -9.07
CA ARG A 50 8.17 -4.15 -8.28
C ARG A 50 7.42 -4.17 -6.96
N LEU A 51 7.38 -3.04 -6.24
CA LEU A 51 6.68 -2.92 -4.96
C LEU A 51 5.16 -3.07 -5.12
N THR A 52 4.57 -2.42 -6.12
CA THR A 52 3.13 -2.53 -6.42
C THR A 52 2.73 -3.96 -6.73
N ASN A 53 3.51 -4.66 -7.56
CA ASN A 53 3.27 -6.07 -7.87
C ASN A 53 3.34 -6.97 -6.63
N LEU A 54 4.31 -6.73 -5.73
CA LEU A 54 4.42 -7.46 -4.48
C LEU A 54 3.22 -7.22 -3.54
N ASN A 55 2.78 -5.97 -3.43
CA ASN A 55 1.61 -5.62 -2.62
C ASN A 55 0.32 -6.28 -3.14
N ILE A 56 0.13 -6.33 -4.47
CA ILE A 56 -1.01 -7.05 -5.09
C ILE A 56 -0.98 -8.55 -4.71
N VAL A 57 0.19 -9.19 -4.77
CA VAL A 57 0.34 -10.60 -4.40
C VAL A 57 0.03 -10.80 -2.91
N ASN A 58 0.44 -9.89 -2.04
CA ASN A 58 0.16 -9.97 -0.60
C ASN A 58 -1.33 -9.76 -0.27
N GLU A 59 -2.02 -8.83 -0.94
CA GLU A 59 -3.47 -8.64 -0.78
C GLU A 59 -4.27 -9.83 -1.30
N LYS A 60 -3.87 -10.41 -2.46
CA LYS A 60 -4.47 -11.66 -2.96
C LYS A 60 -4.11 -12.90 -2.12
N GLY A 61 -3.04 -12.83 -1.33
CA GLY A 61 -2.54 -13.90 -0.47
C GLY A 61 -3.04 -13.85 0.97
N LYS A 62 -3.71 -12.76 1.40
CA LYS A 62 -4.26 -12.61 2.75
C LYS A 62 -5.70 -12.17 2.70
N PHE A 63 -6.59 -13.14 2.54
CA PHE A 63 -7.70 -13.42 3.44
C PHE A 63 -8.23 -14.80 3.05
N PRO A 64 -8.19 -15.83 3.92
CA PRO A 64 -9.10 -16.96 3.72
C PRO A 64 -10.50 -16.35 3.75
N SER A 65 -11.22 -16.38 2.63
CA SER A 65 -12.66 -16.16 2.63
C SER A 65 -13.20 -17.05 3.75
N GLN A 66 -13.71 -16.41 4.79
CA GLN A 66 -14.06 -17.04 6.05
C GLN A 66 -14.88 -18.30 5.79
N PRO A 67 -14.54 -19.47 6.38
CA PRO A 67 -15.31 -20.67 6.16
C PRO A 67 -16.69 -20.55 6.81
N SER A 68 -17.69 -20.97 6.03
CA SER A 68 -19.05 -21.34 6.43
C SER A 68 -19.98 -20.22 6.85
N GLN A 69 -21.19 -20.28 6.28
CA GLN A 69 -22.34 -19.49 6.68
C GLN A 69 -22.52 -19.52 8.20
N ASN A 70 -22.95 -18.41 8.81
CA ASN A 70 -23.48 -18.43 10.17
C ASN A 70 -24.47 -19.61 10.26
N PRO A 71 -24.30 -20.57 11.18
CA PRO A 71 -25.31 -21.60 11.38
C PRO A 71 -26.59 -20.84 11.69
N LYS A 72 -27.56 -20.92 10.77
CA LYS A 72 -28.89 -20.36 11.01
C LYS A 72 -29.35 -21.01 12.30
N GLY A 73 -29.50 -20.23 13.37
CA GLY A 73 -29.96 -20.72 14.65
C GLY A 73 -31.32 -21.38 14.44
N VAL A 74 -31.32 -22.71 14.39
CA VAL A 74 -32.56 -23.48 14.39
C VAL A 74 -33.02 -23.49 15.84
N HIS A 75 -33.61 -22.38 16.27
CA HIS A 75 -34.46 -22.42 17.44
C HIS A 75 -35.81 -22.97 16.96
N GLU A 76 -35.91 -24.29 16.95
CA GLU A 76 -37.19 -24.98 16.87
C GLU A 76 -37.89 -24.75 18.21
N VAL A 77 -38.63 -23.66 18.32
CA VAL A 77 -39.63 -23.49 19.37
C VAL A 77 -40.82 -24.33 18.96
N GLU A 78 -40.82 -25.59 19.38
CA GLU A 78 -42.06 -26.33 19.53
C GLU A 78 -42.75 -25.74 20.78
N THR A 79 -43.68 -24.82 20.56
CA THR A 79 -44.53 -24.30 21.63
C THR A 79 -45.44 -25.43 22.10
N GLN A 80 -45.07 -26.10 23.18
CA GLN A 80 -46.06 -26.65 24.10
C GLN A 80 -46.05 -25.80 25.36
N ASP A 81 -47.01 -24.87 25.37
CA ASP A 81 -47.45 -24.12 26.54
C ASP A 81 -47.86 -25.10 27.64
N GLY A 82 -46.98 -25.24 28.62
CA GLY A 82 -47.20 -25.96 29.87
C GLY A 82 -46.46 -25.24 30.99
N GLU A 83 -46.88 -24.00 31.25
CA GLU A 83 -46.68 -23.20 32.47
C GLU A 83 -45.36 -23.42 33.27
N SER A 84 -44.32 -22.74 32.79
CA SER A 84 -43.39 -21.88 33.55
C SER A 84 -42.97 -22.34 34.96
N SER A 85 -42.13 -23.36 35.06
CA SER A 85 -41.28 -23.57 36.25
C SER A 85 -40.14 -24.56 36.01
N LYS A 86 -38.97 -24.04 35.59
CA LYS A 86 -37.63 -24.57 35.96
C LYS A 86 -36.59 -23.72 35.27
N LEU A 87 -35.67 -23.16 36.06
CA LEU A 87 -34.42 -22.58 35.58
C LEU A 87 -33.72 -23.63 34.71
N ARG A 88 -33.91 -23.55 33.39
CA ARG A 88 -33.13 -24.30 32.40
C ARG A 88 -31.72 -23.75 32.51
N GLU A 89 -30.83 -24.54 33.08
CA GLU A 89 -29.41 -24.22 33.22
C GLU A 89 -28.83 -23.98 31.82
N VAL A 90 -28.67 -22.70 31.45
CA VAL A 90 -28.09 -22.30 30.16
C VAL A 90 -26.59 -22.53 30.26
N LYS A 91 -26.13 -23.66 29.74
CA LYS A 91 -24.70 -23.99 29.69
C LYS A 91 -24.03 -23.17 28.59
N ALA A 92 -23.15 -22.25 28.96
CA ALA A 92 -22.34 -21.50 28.02
C ALA A 92 -21.10 -22.32 27.64
N VAL A 93 -21.02 -22.75 26.37
CA VAL A 93 -19.83 -23.41 25.81
C VAL A 93 -19.06 -22.39 24.98
N ILE A 94 -17.78 -22.20 25.27
CA ILE A 94 -16.91 -21.28 24.53
C ILE A 94 -15.97 -22.12 23.65
N THR A 95 -16.04 -21.91 22.34
CA THR A 95 -15.16 -22.57 21.36
C THR A 95 -14.00 -21.64 21.00
N LEU A 96 -12.76 -22.09 21.25
CA LEU A 96 -11.56 -21.33 20.93
C LEU A 96 -11.23 -21.43 19.43
N ARG A 97 -10.50 -20.45 18.89
CA ARG A 97 -9.98 -20.48 17.50
C ARG A 97 -9.13 -21.73 17.17
N SER A 98 -8.67 -22.46 18.19
CA SER A 98 -7.97 -23.74 18.06
C SER A 98 -8.90 -24.95 17.92
N GLY A 99 -10.22 -24.76 17.86
CA GLY A 99 -11.22 -25.83 17.80
C GLY A 99 -11.44 -26.57 19.11
N LYS A 100 -10.91 -26.06 20.23
CA LYS A 100 -11.14 -26.63 21.57
C LYS A 100 -12.40 -26.04 22.17
N GLU A 101 -13.34 -26.90 22.53
CA GLU A 101 -14.52 -26.52 23.30
C GLU A 101 -14.19 -26.60 24.79
N LEU A 102 -14.43 -25.51 25.51
CA LEU A 102 -14.32 -25.49 26.96
C LEU A 102 -15.72 -25.44 27.56
N ASP A 103 -16.01 -26.48 28.34
CA ASP A 103 -17.19 -26.53 29.19
C ASP A 103 -16.94 -25.63 30.41
N GLN A 104 -17.63 -24.50 30.48
CA GLN A 104 -17.49 -23.57 31.59
C GLN A 104 -18.67 -23.74 32.55
N PRO A 105 -18.44 -24.24 33.78
CA PRO A 105 -19.50 -24.24 34.79
C PRO A 105 -19.87 -22.80 35.13
N LEU A 106 -21.18 -22.50 35.18
CA LEU A 106 -21.69 -21.16 35.48
C LEU A 106 -21.12 -20.67 36.83
N PRO A 107 -20.62 -19.43 36.92
CA PRO A 107 -20.29 -18.84 38.21
C PRO A 107 -21.57 -18.74 39.04
N LYS A 108 -21.59 -19.35 40.23
CA LYS A 108 -22.71 -19.24 41.15
C LYS A 108 -22.90 -17.76 41.50
N MET A 109 -24.03 -17.17 41.11
CA MET A 109 -24.45 -15.89 41.69
C MET A 109 -24.60 -16.12 43.19
N ARG A 110 -23.79 -15.42 43.99
CA ARG A 110 -24.04 -15.30 45.41
C ARG A 110 -25.32 -14.48 45.55
N GLN A 111 -26.35 -15.07 46.16
CA GLN A 111 -27.48 -14.30 46.67
C GLN A 111 -26.93 -13.55 47.87
N ASP A 112 -26.81 -12.24 47.75
CA ASP A 112 -26.59 -11.36 48.90
C ASP A 112 -27.92 -11.30 49.69
N GLU A 113 -27.84 -11.60 50.99
CA GLU A 113 -28.92 -11.44 51.98
C GLU A 113 -29.30 -9.97 52.19
#